data_AF-M6GCU0-F1
#
_entry.id   AF-M6GCU0-F1
#
_cell.length_a   1.000
_cell.length_b   1.000
_cell.length_c   1.000
_cell.angle_alpha   90.00
_cell.angle_beta   90.00
_cell.angle_gamma   90.00
#
_symmetry.space_group_name_H-M   'P 1'
#
loop_
_entity.id
_entity.type
_entity.pdbx_description
1 polymer ?
#
loop_
_entity_poly.entity_id
_entity_poly.type
_entity_poly.pdbx_seq_one_letter_code
_entity_poly.pdbx_strand_id
1 'polypeptide(L)' 'MDGKFCKLEPLDSEIHSKELYKANSLDKNGECWTYLTYGPFKTFIEYQNWIREM' A
#
# COMPACT_ATOMS: atom_id res chain seq x y z
N MET A 1 6.62 10.10 -13.44
CA MET A 1 6.00 10.25 -14.77
C MET A 1 4.85 11.24 -14.64
N ASP A 2 4.88 12.34 -15.38
CA ASP A 2 3.85 13.38 -15.31
C ASP A 2 2.74 13.10 -16.35
N GLY A 3 1.51 12.93 -15.87
CA GLY A 3 0.32 12.80 -16.69
C GLY A 3 -0.51 14.10 -16.68
N LYS A 4 -1.61 14.12 -17.44
CA LYS A 4 -2.50 15.27 -17.54
C LYS A 4 -3.29 15.55 -16.24
N PHE A 5 -3.60 14.51 -15.48
CA PHE A 5 -4.45 14.59 -14.28
C PHE A 5 -3.79 14.05 -13.01
N CYS A 6 -2.68 13.32 -13.16
CA CYS A 6 -1.95 12.72 -12.04
C CYS A 6 -0.47 12.63 -12.38
N LYS A 7 0.34 12.48 -11.34
CA LYS A 7 1.77 12.18 -11.44
C LYS A 7 2.02 10.85 -10.74
N LEU A 8 2.81 10.00 -11.37
CA LEU A 8 3.36 8.81 -10.72
C LEU A 8 4.75 9.14 -10.18
N GLU A 9 4.96 8.82 -8.91
CA GLU A 9 6.25 8.96 -8.22
C GLU A 9 6.76 7.57 -7.81
N PRO A 10 8.09 7.36 -7.75
CA PRO A 10 8.65 6.10 -7.28
C PRO A 10 8.14 5.76 -5.88
N LEU A 11 7.77 4.50 -5.67
CA LEU A 11 7.28 4.03 -4.39
C LEU A 11 8.42 3.94 -3.38
N ASP A 12 8.40 4.84 -2.40
CA ASP A 12 9.27 4.82 -1.22
C ASP A 12 8.54 4.33 0.04
N SER A 13 9.10 3.34 0.74
CA SER A 13 8.50 2.73 1.95
C SER A 13 8.52 3.65 3.17
N GLU A 14 9.50 4.53 3.32
CA GLU A 14 9.58 5.46 4.45
C GLU A 14 8.63 6.64 4.28
N ILE A 15 8.37 7.04 3.03
CA ILE A 15 7.51 8.18 2.71
C ILE A 15 6.03 7.77 2.58
N HIS A 16 5.72 6.72 1.81
CA HIS A 16 4.35 6.47 1.35
C HIS A 16 3.59 5.42 2.16
N SER A 17 4.29 4.51 2.84
CA SER A 17 3.66 3.33 3.47
C SER A 17 2.58 3.69 4.48
N LYS A 18 2.71 4.80 5.22
CA LYS A 18 1.79 5.19 6.29
C LYS A 18 0.40 5.55 5.75
N GLU A 19 0.35 6.42 4.75
CA GLU A 19 -0.93 6.83 4.16
C GLU A 19 -1.53 5.70 3.31
N LEU A 20 -0.71 4.91 2.61
CA LEU A 20 -1.18 3.72 1.90
C LEU A 20 -1.79 2.68 2.85
N TYR A 21 -1.12 2.38 3.97
CA TYR A 21 -1.64 1.48 4.99
C TYR A 21 -2.95 2.00 5.58
N LYS A 22 -3.03 3.30 5.89
CA LYS A 22 -4.25 3.92 6.43
C LYS A 22 -5.41 3.82 5.44
N ALA A 23 -5.18 4.08 4.16
CA ALA A 23 -6.20 3.96 3.12
C ALA A 23 -6.68 2.51 2.95
N ASN A 24 -5.76 1.55 2.85
CA ASN A 24 -6.11 0.14 2.68
C ASN A 24 -6.72 -0.49 3.94
N SER A 25 -6.39 0.04 5.13
CA SER A 25 -7.01 -0.37 6.40
C SER A 25 -8.46 0.09 6.57
N LEU A 26 -8.99 0.91 5.65
CA LEU A 26 -10.42 1.24 5.64
C LEU A 26 -11.27 0.03 5.27
N ASP A 27 -10.74 -0.88 4.45
CA ASP A 27 -11.34 -2.18 4.18
C ASP A 27 -11.14 -3.09 5.40
N LYS A 28 -12.19 -3.19 6.23
CA LYS A 28 -12.18 -4.02 7.45
C LYS A 28 -12.38 -5.50 7.18
N ASN A 29 -12.93 -5.85 6.00
CA ASN A 29 -13.21 -7.23 5.63
C ASN A 29 -12.04 -7.86 4.86
N GLY A 30 -11.08 -7.05 4.39
CA GLY A 30 -9.95 -7.50 3.61
C GLY A 30 -10.32 -7.88 2.17
N GLU A 31 -11.47 -7.43 1.69
CA GLU A 31 -12.00 -7.70 0.35
C GLU A 31 -11.07 -7.20 -0.77
N CYS A 32 -10.35 -6.10 -0.56
CA CYS A 32 -9.35 -5.56 -1.49
C CYS A 32 -8.22 -6.55 -1.79
N TRP A 33 -8.01 -7.55 -0.94
CA TRP A 33 -6.94 -8.55 -1.05
C TRP A 33 -7.40 -9.89 -1.61
N THR A 34 -8.71 -10.08 -1.83
CA THR A 34 -9.33 -11.37 -2.21
C THR A 34 -8.63 -12.09 -3.38
N TYR A 35 -8.06 -11.33 -4.31
CA TYR A 35 -7.46 -11.86 -5.55
C TYR A 35 -5.95 -11.57 -5.67
N LEU A 36 -5.31 -11.14 -4.59
CA LEU A 36 -3.88 -10.84 -4.56
C LEU A 36 -3.13 -11.99 -3.88
N THR A 37 -1.93 -12.31 -4.35
CA THR A 37 -1.09 -13.37 -3.76
C THR A 37 -0.34 -12.93 -2.50
N TYR A 38 -0.66 -11.75 -1.98
CA TYR A 38 -0.05 -11.11 -0.82
C TYR A 38 -1.11 -10.36 -0.01
N GLY A 39 -0.77 -9.99 1.23
CA GLY A 39 -1.70 -9.42 2.18
C GLY A 39 -2.77 -10.44 2.67
N PRO A 40 -3.79 -9.99 3.41
CA PRO A 40 -3.86 -8.67 4.04
C PRO A 40 -2.77 -8.50 5.11
N PHE A 41 -2.42 -7.26 5.41
CA PHE A 41 -1.44 -6.92 6.45
C PHE A 41 -2.17 -6.49 7.72
N LYS A 42 -1.81 -7.08 8.87
CA LYS A 42 -2.47 -6.78 10.16
C LYS A 42 -1.88 -5.55 10.84
N THR A 43 -0.62 -5.25 10.54
CA THR A 43 0.09 -4.13 11.14
C THR A 43 0.73 -3.24 10.08
N PHE A 44 0.96 -1.97 10.46
CA PHE A 44 1.69 -1.02 9.65
C PHE A 44 3.11 -1.53 9.32
N ILE A 45 3.78 -2.17 10.27
CA ILE A 45 5.16 -2.67 10.10
C ILE A 45 5.20 -3.78 9.03
N GLU A 46 4.26 -4.72 9.05
CA GLU A 46 4.15 -5.76 8.01
C GLU A 46 3.94 -5.13 6.62
N TYR A 47 3.06 -4.13 6.53
CA TYR A 47 2.77 -3.41 5.29
C TYR A 47 3.99 -2.64 4.76
N GLN A 48 4.70 -1.92 5.64
CA GLN A 48 5.90 -1.16 5.28
C GLN A 48 7.04 -2.07 4.83
N ASN A 49 7.25 -3.19 5.53
CA ASN A 49 8.26 -4.18 5.13
C ASN A 49 7.95 -4.78 3.75
N TRP A 50 6.69 -5.10 3.47
CA TRP A 50 6.28 -5.58 2.16
C TRP A 50 6.59 -4.57 1.05
N ILE A 51 6.25 -3.28 1.23
CA ILE A 51 6.59 -2.24 0.25
C ILE A 51 8.10 -2.16 0.02
N ARG A 52 8.90 -2.30 1.08
CA ARG A 52 10.37 -2.23 0.97
C ARG A 52 10.96 -3.40 0.18
N GLU A 53 10.29 -4.54 0.17
CA GLU A 53 10.74 -5.78 -0.49
C GLU A 53 10.18 -5.92 -1.92
N MET A 54 9.30 -5.02 -2.37
CA MET A 54 8.73 -4.99 -3.73
C MET A 54 9.72 -4.55 -4.81
#